data_AF-A0A3N5IXP2-F1
#
_entry.id   AF-A0A3N5IXP2-F1
#
_cell.length_a   1.000
_cell.length_b   1.000
_cell.length_c   1.000
_cell.angle_alpha   90.00
_cell.angle_beta   90.00
_cell.angle_gamma   90.00
#
_symmetry.space_group_name_H-M   'P 1'
#
loop_
_entity.id
_entity.type
_entity.pdbx_description
1 polymer ?
#
loop_
_entity_poly.entity_id
_entity_poly.type
_entity_poly.pdbx_seq_one_letter_code
_entity_poly.pdbx_strand_id
1 'polypeptide(L)' 'MTKQPIDFLFSPYRRQVLALLLLRTDERFHVRELERLTGISAGSLHRELKAMSEAGLLIRAHQGNQVLYQ' A
#
# COMPACT_ATOMS: atom_id res chain seq x y z
N MET A 1 -15.91 4.09 22.71
CA MET A 1 -15.83 3.17 21.56
C MET A 1 -14.60 2.30 21.75
N THR A 2 -14.79 0.99 21.88
CA THR A 2 -13.69 0.02 21.96
C THR A 2 -12.92 0.05 20.63
N LYS A 3 -11.60 0.21 20.66
CA LYS A 3 -10.78 0.16 19.43
C LYS A 3 -10.96 -1.21 18.78
N GLN A 4 -11.34 -1.23 17.51
CA GLN A 4 -11.39 -2.49 16.77
C GLN A 4 -9.96 -3.01 16.58
N PRO A 5 -9.73 -4.34 16.62
CA PRO A 5 -8.40 -4.91 16.37
C PRO A 5 -7.77 -4.39 15.07
N ILE A 6 -8.60 -4.15 14.05
CA ILE A 6 -8.16 -3.62 12.76
C ILE A 6 -7.61 -2.19 12.84
N ASP A 7 -8.14 -1.36 13.75
CA ASP A 7 -7.64 0.00 14.00
C ASP A 7 -6.33 0.01 14.80
N PHE A 8 -6.08 -1.05 15.56
CA PHE A 8 -4.84 -1.24 16.29
C PHE A 8 -3.72 -1.78 15.39
N LEU A 9 -4.04 -2.76 14.54
CA LEU A 9 -3.06 -3.43 13.68
C LEU A 9 -2.74 -2.62 12.42
N PHE A 10 -3.69 -1.87 11.89
CA PHE A 10 -3.54 -1.18 10.60
C PHE A 10 -4.00 0.27 10.68
N SER A 11 -3.10 1.19 10.33
CA SER A 11 -3.47 2.59 10.13
C SER A 11 -4.52 2.72 9.01
N PRO A 12 -5.32 3.80 8.99
CA PRO A 12 -6.31 4.02 7.94
C PRO A 12 -5.73 3.90 6.53
N TYR A 13 -4.49 4.38 6.34
CA TYR A 13 -3.81 4.31 5.05
C TYR A 13 -3.40 2.90 4.68
N ARG A 14 -2.85 2.13 5.63
CA ARG A 14 -2.53 0.72 5.38
C ARG A 14 -3.77 -0.08 5.02
N ARG A 15 -4.90 0.16 5.68
CA ARG A 15 -6.15 -0.54 5.36
C ARG A 15 -6.60 -0.30 3.92
N GLN A 16 -6.59 0.95 3.45
CA GLN A 16 -7.00 1.27 2.08
C GLN A 16 -6.04 0.68 1.05
N VAL A 17 -4.73 0.80 1.27
CA VAL A 17 -3.71 0.25 0.36
C VAL A 17 -3.77 -1.27 0.32
N LEU A 18 -3.83 -1.93 1.48
CA LEU A 18 -3.92 -3.38 1.55
C LEU A 18 -5.23 -3.91 0.96
N ALA A 19 -6.36 -3.23 1.19
CA ALA A 19 -7.60 -3.59 0.54
C ALA A 19 -7.47 -3.57 -0.99
N LEU A 20 -6.80 -2.57 -1.55
CA LEU A 20 -6.58 -2.47 -2.99
C LEU A 20 -5.64 -3.57 -3.51
N LEU A 21 -4.48 -3.76 -2.89
CA LEU A 21 -3.45 -4.70 -3.36
C LEU A 21 -3.87 -6.16 -3.16
N LEU A 22 -4.47 -6.50 -2.02
CA LEU A 22 -4.88 -7.86 -1.70
C LEU A 22 -6.14 -8.32 -2.45
N LEU A 23 -6.96 -7.39 -2.97
CA LEU A 23 -8.10 -7.72 -3.83
C LEU A 23 -7.74 -7.71 -5.33
N ARG A 24 -6.55 -7.24 -5.70
CA ARG A 24 -6.08 -7.14 -7.09
C ARG A 24 -4.68 -7.75 -7.21
N THR A 25 -4.53 -8.99 -6.75
CA THR A 25 -3.24 -9.67 -6.59
C THR A 25 -2.48 -9.86 -7.89
N ASP A 26 -3.15 -9.87 -9.05
CA ASP A 26 -2.50 -10.05 -10.36
C ASP A 26 -2.01 -8.72 -10.97
N GLU A 27 -2.27 -7.61 -10.29
CA GLU A 27 -1.92 -6.28 -10.75
C GLU A 27 -0.74 -5.69 -9.98
N ARG A 28 -0.03 -4.76 -10.64
CA ARG A 28 1.12 -4.08 -10.08
C ARG A 28 0.90 -2.59 -10.22
N PHE A 29 1.13 -1.86 -9.14
CA PHE A 29 0.80 -0.43 -9.08
C PHE A 29 2.02 0.43 -8.79
N HIS A 30 2.18 1.48 -9.58
CA HIS A 30 3.04 2.59 -9.23
C HIS A 30 2.41 3.44 -8.12
N VAL A 31 3.21 4.11 -7.30
CA VAL A 31 2.71 4.91 -6.17
C VAL A 31 1.71 6.00 -6.59
N ARG A 32 1.86 6.58 -7.80
CA ARG A 32 0.92 7.58 -8.33
C ARG A 32 -0.40 6.99 -8.80
N GLU A 33 -0.42 5.71 -9.16
CA GLU A 33 -1.68 4.99 -9.44
C GLU A 33 -2.43 4.73 -8.14
N LEU A 34 -1.71 4.28 -7.11
CA LEU A 34 -2.26 4.09 -5.77
C LEU A 34 -2.82 5.41 -5.22
N GLU A 35 -2.16 6.54 -5.43
CA GLU A 35 -2.67 7.86 -5.06
C GLU A 35 -4.02 8.17 -5.74
N ARG A 36 -4.14 7.92 -7.04
CA ARG A 36 -5.40 8.14 -7.77
C ARG A 36 -6.53 7.22 -7.29
N LEU A 37 -6.20 5.96 -6.97
CA LEU A 37 -7.19 4.95 -6.57
C LEU A 37 -7.62 5.07 -5.11
N THR A 38 -6.71 5.51 -4.23
CA THR A 38 -6.96 5.58 -2.78
C THR A 38 -7.26 7.01 -2.29
N GLY A 39 -6.92 8.03 -3.07
CA GLY A 39 -6.97 9.44 -2.66
C GLY A 39 -5.86 9.84 -1.67
N ILE A 40 -4.92 8.94 -1.36
CA ILE A 40 -3.83 9.20 -0.41
C ILE A 40 -2.62 9.70 -1.18
N SER A 41 -2.03 10.81 -0.74
CA SER A 41 -0.89 11.40 -1.44
C SER A 41 0.28 10.42 -1.56
N ALA A 42 1.00 10.47 -2.69
CA ALA A 42 2.15 9.60 -2.94
C ALA A 42 3.22 9.71 -1.83
N GLY A 43 3.44 10.92 -1.29
CA GLY A 43 4.34 11.14 -0.17
C GLY A 43 3.96 10.37 1.10
N SER A 44 2.66 10.32 1.42
CA SER A 44 2.15 9.53 2.55
C SER A 44 2.25 8.03 2.29
N LEU A 45 1.99 7.61 1.05
CA LEU A 45 2.07 6.20 0.64
C LEU A 45 3.51 5.66 0.67
N HIS A 46 4.51 6.47 0.30
CA HIS A 46 5.90 6.02 0.20
C HIS A 46 6.43 5.35 1.46
N ARG A 47 6.21 5.97 2.63
CA ARG A 47 6.70 5.44 3.90
C ARG A 47 6.04 4.10 4.24
N GLU A 48 4.72 4.01 4.07
CA GLU A 48 3.96 2.82 4.42
C GLU A 48 4.24 1.66 3.44
N LEU A 49 4.26 1.93 2.14
CA LEU A 49 4.59 0.94 1.11
C LEU A 49 6.00 0.37 1.29
N LYS A 50 6.98 1.23 1.57
CA LYS A 50 8.35 0.80 1.86
C LYS A 50 8.38 -0.10 3.10
N ALA A 51 7.78 0.34 4.22
CA ALA A 51 7.78 -0.43 5.45
C ALA A 51 7.07 -1.80 5.29
N MET A 52 5.95 -1.86 4.57
CA MET A 52 5.25 -3.11 4.29
C MET A 52 6.07 -4.04 3.37
N SER A 53 6.79 -3.48 2.40
CA SER A 53 7.68 -4.27 1.53
C SER A 53 8.88 -4.83 2.30
N GLU A 54 9.50 -4.02 3.17
CA GLU A 54 10.61 -4.44 4.03
C GLU A 54 10.19 -5.50 5.06
N ALA A 55 8.94 -5.45 5.52
CA ALA A 55 8.35 -6.47 6.37
C ALA A 55 7.93 -7.75 5.61
N GLY A 56 8.12 -7.80 4.29
CA GLY A 56 7.73 -8.94 3.45
C GLY A 56 6.23 -9.06 3.18
N LEU A 57 5.44 -8.03 3.50
CA LEU A 57 4.00 -8.03 3.26
C LEU A 57 3.65 -7.72 1.80
N LEU A 58 4.48 -6.92 1.12
CA LEU A 58 4.29 -6.55 -0.28
C LEU A 58 5.53 -6.89 -1.10
N ILE A 59 5.32 -7.23 -2.36
CA ILE A 59 6.36 -7.38 -3.36
C ILE A 59 6.64 -5.98 -3.93
N ARG A 60 7.91 -5.56 -3.84
CA ARG A 60 8.41 -4.32 -4.43
C ARG A 60 9.37 -4.65 -5.57
N ALA A 61 9.00 -4.29 -6.79
CA ALA A 61 9.79 -4.59 -7.98
C ALA A 61 10.13 -3.33 -8.78
N HIS A 62 11.32 -3.31 -9.38
CA HIS A 62 11.69 -2.30 -10.36
C HIS A 62 11.24 -2.74 -11.76
N GLN A 63 10.60 -1.83 -12.50
CA GLN A 63 10.27 -1.99 -13.92
C GLN A 63 10.78 -0.75 -14.66
N GLY A 64 11.98 -0.87 -15.25
CA GLY A 64 12.70 0.28 -15.78
C GLY A 64 13.01 1.30 -14.68
N ASN A 65 12.58 2.55 -14.86
CA ASN A 65 12.71 3.62 -13.86
C ASN A 65 11.56 3.66 -12.85
N GLN A 66 10.58 2.77 -12.95
CA GLN A 66 9.42 2.71 -12.07
C GLN A 66 9.61 1.70 -10.94
N VAL A 67 9.03 2.00 -9.78
CA VAL A 67 8.88 1.06 -8.67
C VAL A 67 7.41 0.71 -8.56
N LEU A 68 7.12 -0.58 -8.67
CA LEU A 68 5.77 -1.13 -8.59
C LEU A 68 5.61 -1.98 -7.34
N TYR A 69 4.38 -1.99 -6.81
CA TYR A 69 3.98 -2.73 -5.62
C TYR A 69 2.84 -3.71 -5.96
N GLN A 70 2.88 -4.87 -5.32
CA GLN A 70 1.89 -5.95 -5.38
C GLN A 70 1.77 -6.58 -4.00
#